data_AF-A0AAJ4THX3-F1
#
_entry.id   AF-A0AAJ4THX3-F1
#
_cell.length_a   1.000
_cell.length_b   1.000
_cell.length_c   1.000
_cell.angle_alpha   90.00
_cell.angle_beta   90.00
_cell.angle_gamma   90.00
#
_symmetry.space_group_name_H-M   'P 1'
#
loop_
_entity.id
_entity.type
_entity.pdbx_description
1 polymer ?
#
loop_
_entity_poly.entity_id
_entity_poly.type
_entity_poly.pdbx_seq_one_letter_code
_entity_poly.pdbx_strand_id
1 'polypeptide(L)' 'MPKVNIQQIKIVAAVLDELAKQVPELKISQEQLAVVTTAATNICNAFNTDEVSENE' A
#
# COMPACT_ATOMS: atom_id res chain seq x y z
N MET A 1 13.00 6.45 -11.55
CA MET A 1 12.48 5.35 -10.72
C MET A 1 11.49 5.93 -9.72
N PRO A 2 10.25 5.41 -9.61
CA PRO A 2 9.34 5.84 -8.54
C PRO A 2 9.99 5.57 -7.18
N LYS A 3 9.97 6.56 -6.28
CA LYS A 3 10.48 6.39 -4.91
C LYS A 3 9.52 5.46 -4.18
N VAL A 4 9.95 4.25 -3.87
CA VAL A 4 9.16 3.31 -3.08
C VAL A 4 9.08 3.84 -1.65
N ASN A 5 7.88 4.13 -1.17
CA ASN A 5 7.66 4.62 0.20
C ASN A 5 7.64 3.42 1.17
N ILE A 6 8.44 3.48 2.24
CA ILE A 6 8.50 2.43 3.28
C ILE A 6 7.11 2.15 3.90
N GLN A 7 6.26 3.17 4.01
CA GLN A 7 4.87 2.99 4.49
C GLN A 7 4.02 2.16 3.52
N GLN A 8 4.17 2.36 2.20
CA GLN A 8 3.45 1.57 1.20
C GLN A 8 3.84 0.10 1.29
N ILE A 9 5.13 -0.20 1.41
CA ILE A 9 5.63 -1.58 1.56
C ILE A 9 4.99 -2.24 2.79
N LYS A 10 4.94 -1.52 3.92
CA LYS A 10 4.32 -2.02 5.16
C LYS A 10 2.83 -2.31 4.98
N ILE A 11 2.09 -1.45 4.30
CA ILE A 11 0.66 -1.66 4.03
C ILE A 11 0.45 -2.87 3.12
N VAL A 12 1.20 -2.97 2.02
CA VAL A 12 1.12 -4.13 1.11
C VAL A 12 1.42 -5.42 1.88
N ALA A 13 2.50 -5.46 2.66
CA ALA A 13 2.86 -6.64 3.44
C ALA A 13 1.77 -7.03 4.46
N ALA A 14 1.20 -6.05 5.17
CA ALA A 14 0.14 -6.31 6.15
C ALA A 14 -1.14 -6.86 5.50
N VAL A 15 -1.54 -6.32 4.34
CA VAL A 15 -2.69 -6.83 3.59
C VAL A 15 -2.45 -8.27 3.13
N LEU A 16 -1.26 -8.55 2.58
CA LEU A 16 -0.93 -9.90 2.12
C LEU A 16 -0.85 -10.91 3.26
N ASP A 17 -0.30 -10.52 4.41
CA ASP A 17 -0.23 -11.37 5.61
C ASP A 17 -1.62 -11.71 6.14
N GLU A 18 -2.51 -10.72 6.22
CA GLU A 18 -3.90 -10.95 6.66
C GLU A 18 -4.67 -11.85 5.68
N LEU A 19 -4.51 -11.62 4.38
CA LEU A 19 -5.12 -12.47 3.36
C LEU A 19 -4.61 -13.92 3.43
N ALA A 20 -3.33 -14.14 3.70
CA ALA A 20 -2.75 -15.47 3.85
C ALA A 20 -3.26 -16.21 5.10
N LYS A 21 -3.58 -15.49 6.18
CA LYS A 21 -4.19 -16.07 7.39
C LYS A 21 -5.64 -16.49 7.16
N GLN A 22 -6.41 -15.68 6.44
CA GLN A 22 -7.80 -15.98 6.13
C GLN A 22 -7.95 -17.07 5.07
N VAL A 23 -7.03 -17.10 4.10
CA VAL A 23 -7.02 -18.06 3.00
C VAL A 23 -5.63 -18.71 2.92
N PRO A 24 -5.45 -19.85 3.62
CA PRO A 24 -4.22 -20.63 3.50
C PRO A 24 -3.93 -20.98 2.04
N GLU A 25 -2.66 -20.92 1.64
CA GLU A 25 -2.20 -21.18 0.27
C GLU A 25 -2.71 -20.19 -0.79
N LEU A 26 -3.17 -19.00 -0.39
CA LEU A 26 -3.56 -17.96 -1.32
C LEU A 26 -2.43 -17.64 -2.31
N LYS A 27 -2.69 -17.93 -3.59
CA LYS A 27 -1.83 -17.53 -4.70
C LYS A 27 -2.40 -16.27 -5.32
N ILE A 28 -1.62 -15.20 -5.28
CA ILE A 28 -1.96 -13.94 -5.96
C ILE A 28 -1.23 -13.84 -7.29
N SER A 29 -1.92 -13.35 -8.31
CA SER A 29 -1.32 -13.00 -9.60
C SER A 29 -0.56 -11.67 -9.51
N GLN A 30 0.28 -11.38 -10.52
CA GLN A 30 0.95 -10.07 -10.62
C GLN A 30 -0.05 -8.91 -10.77
N GLU A 31 -1.18 -9.15 -11.42
CA GLU A 31 -2.26 -8.16 -11.56
C GLU A 31 -2.90 -7.83 -10.21
N GLN A 32 -3.19 -8.85 -9.40
CA GLN A 32 -3.73 -8.66 -8.04
C GLN A 32 -2.71 -7.95 -7.13
N LEU A 33 -1.43 -8.30 -7.23
CA LEU A 33 -0.36 -7.61 -6.50
C LEU A 33 -0.27 -6.12 -6.91
N ALA A 34 -0.42 -5.81 -8.20
CA ALA A 34 -0.42 -4.44 -8.70
C ALA A 34 -1.62 -3.63 -8.15
N VAL A 35 -2.80 -4.25 -8.04
CA VAL A 35 -3.99 -3.62 -7.43
C VAL A 35 -3.72 -3.28 -5.96
N VAL A 36 -3.22 -4.23 -5.17
CA VAL A 36 -2.91 -3.98 -3.73
C VAL A 36 -1.84 -2.89 -3.58
N THR A 37 -0.82 -2.90 -4.43
CA THR A 37 0.24 -1.88 -4.42
C THR A 37 -0.30 -0.49 -4.77
N THR A 38 -1.21 -0.40 -5.74
CA THR A 38 -1.87 0.86 -6.14
C THR A 38 -2.75 1.38 -5.01
N ALA A 39 -3.51 0.51 -4.35
CA ALA A 39 -4.32 0.88 -3.19
C ALA A 39 -3.45 1.41 -2.04
N ALA A 40 -2.38 0.70 -1.69
CA ALA A 40 -1.41 1.15 -0.68
C ALA A 40 -0.78 2.50 -1.04
N THR A 41 -0.51 2.72 -2.33
CA THR A 41 0.00 3.99 -2.85
C THR A 41 -0.98 5.13 -2.63
N ASN A 42 -2.24 4.93 -3.01
CA ASN A 42 -3.29 5.92 -2.84
C ASN A 42 -3.54 6.24 -1.36
N ILE A 43 -3.51 5.23 -0.48
CA ILE A 43 -3.62 5.39 0.96
C ILE A 43 -2.47 6.25 1.49
N CYS A 44 -1.22 5.89 1.17
CA CYS A 44 -0.07 6.69 1.61
C CYS A 44 -0.13 8.11 1.07
N ASN A 45 -0.58 8.34 -0.15
CA ASN A 45 -0.72 9.70 -0.68
C ASN A 45 -1.83 10.49 0.01
N ALA A 46 -2.94 9.85 0.36
CA ALA A 46 -4.05 10.48 1.07
C ALA A 46 -3.70 10.86 2.52
N PHE A 47 -2.82 10.08 3.18
CA PHE A 47 -2.37 10.37 4.54
C PHE A 47 -1.07 11.17 4.61
N ASN A 48 -0.27 11.20 3.54
CA ASN A 48 0.83 12.16 3.36
C ASN A 48 0.34 13.40 2.61
N THR A 49 -0.89 13.86 2.85
CA THR A 49 -1.25 15.24 2.51
C THR A 49 -0.14 16.11 3.07
N ASP A 50 0.62 16.77 2.18
CA ASP A 50 1.59 17.78 2.54
C ASP A 50 0.98 18.58 3.68
N GLU A 51 1.73 18.77 4.76
CA GLU A 51 1.33 19.73 5.78
C GLU A 51 0.88 20.97 5.02
N VAL A 52 -0.42 21.28 5.12
CA VAL A 52 -0.97 22.48 4.55
C VAL A 52 -0.16 23.57 5.22
N SER A 53 0.86 24.07 4.52
CA SER A 53 1.50 25.31 4.87
C SER A 53 0.47 26.38 4.55
N GLU A 54 -0.49 26.53 5.47
CA GLU A 54 -1.09 27.81 5.81
C GLU A 54 0.07 28.70 6.23
N ASN A 55 0.79 29.23 5.24
CA ASN A 55 1.58 30.42 5.44
C ASN A 55 0.55 31.55 5.52
N GLU A 56 0.27 31.97 6.76
CA GLU A 56 -0.31 33.28 7.10
C GLU A 56 0.40 34.43 6.36
#